data_AF-A0A2T2TT10-F1
#
_entry.id   AF-A0A2T2TT10-F1
#
_cell.length_a   1.000
_cell.length_b   1.000
_cell.length_c   1.000
_cell.angle_alpha   90.00
_cell.angle_beta   90.00
_cell.angle_gamma   90.00
#
_symmetry.space_group_name_H-M   'P 1'
#
loop_
_entity.id
_entity.type
_entity.pdbx_description
1 polymer ?
#
loop_
_entity_poly.entity_id
_entity_poly.type
_entity_poly.pdbx_seq_one_letter_code
_entity_poly.pdbx_strand_id
1 'polypeptide(L)'
;MPSAARNAATGLVKRRRIDPSEYPVLKWSWKVEHVLEQGDATKKSGDDYPARIYVTFDYDPSKLGFFEKIKYRSLRTMGYDDVPLRALNYVWASQTPVGKIVPNPYTDWVMTVPVESGCAHCGEWRTARRNVRADYRAAFGEEPPPVSGVAILTDTDNTGETATAYYGDIQFVEDE
;
A
#
# COMPACT_ATOMS: atom_id res chain seq x y z
N MET A 1 -5.13 -11.42 -12.44
CA MET A 1 -4.63 -10.83 -13.70
C MET A 1 -3.13 -10.63 -13.58
N PRO A 2 -2.32 -10.98 -14.60
CA PRO A 2 -0.89 -10.67 -14.62
C PRO A 2 -0.66 -9.16 -14.79
N SER A 3 0.27 -8.58 -14.03
CA SER A 3 0.74 -7.20 -14.18
C SER A 3 2.26 -7.23 -14.21
N ALA A 4 2.83 -6.87 -15.37
CA ALA A 4 4.27 -6.74 -15.55
C ALA A 4 4.58 -5.26 -15.76
N ALA A 5 5.62 -4.76 -15.08
CA ALA A 5 6.04 -3.38 -15.19
C ALA A 5 7.54 -3.34 -15.57
N ARG A 6 7.87 -2.49 -16.54
CA ARG A 6 9.24 -2.22 -16.98
C ARG A 6 9.40 -0.70 -17.04
N ASN A 7 10.18 -0.14 -16.11
CA ASN A 7 10.37 1.31 -15.97
C ASN A 7 9.05 2.11 -15.93
N ALA A 8 8.01 1.55 -15.28
CA ALA A 8 6.68 2.16 -15.19
C ALA A 8 5.91 1.60 -14.00
N ALA A 9 4.96 2.36 -13.45
CA ALA A 9 3.94 1.86 -12.54
C ALA A 9 2.73 1.36 -13.35
N THR A 10 2.36 0.08 -13.21
CA THR A 10 1.08 -0.42 -13.75
C THR A 10 0.10 -0.62 -12.60
N GLY A 11 -1.13 -0.13 -12.71
CA GLY A 11 -2.10 -0.28 -11.64
C GLY A 11 -3.56 -0.36 -12.03
N LEU A 12 -4.32 -1.11 -11.23
CA LEU A 12 -5.77 -1.24 -11.31
C LEU A 12 -6.39 -0.58 -10.08
N VAL A 13 -7.26 0.40 -10.29
CA VAL A 13 -7.97 1.10 -9.21
C VAL A 13 -9.43 0.68 -9.21
N LYS A 14 -9.91 0.11 -8.09
CA LYS A 14 -11.32 -0.18 -7.87
C LYS A 14 -11.85 0.71 -6.75
N ARG A 15 -12.72 1.66 -7.11
CA ARG A 15 -13.40 2.54 -6.16
C ARG A 15 -14.70 1.88 -5.68
N ARG A 16 -14.73 1.50 -4.41
CA ARG A 16 -15.90 0.96 -3.71
C ARG A 16 -15.82 1.47 -2.27
N ARG A 17 -16.92 2.04 -1.79
CA ARG A 17 -17.05 2.44 -0.38
C ARG A 17 -17.27 1.20 0.46
N ILE A 18 -16.36 0.87 1.37
CA ILE A 18 -16.43 -0.31 2.24
C ILE A 18 -16.30 0.17 3.68
N ASP A 19 -17.18 -0.29 4.57
CA ASP A 19 -17.11 0.00 5.99
C ASP A 19 -16.16 -0.99 6.70
N PRO A 20 -15.00 -0.55 7.23
CA PRO A 20 -14.07 -1.44 7.94
C PRO A 20 -14.61 -1.95 9.27
N SER A 21 -15.74 -1.44 9.77
CA SER A 21 -16.40 -1.98 10.96
C SER A 21 -17.25 -3.22 10.65
N GLU A 22 -17.75 -3.34 9.41
CA GLU A 22 -18.49 -4.53 8.92
C GLU A 22 -17.55 -5.53 8.24
N TYR A 23 -16.67 -5.06 7.35
CA TYR A 23 -15.73 -5.88 6.58
C TYR A 23 -14.28 -5.48 6.91
N PRO A 24 -13.77 -5.79 8.11
CA PRO A 24 -12.47 -5.32 8.57
C PRO A 24 -11.30 -5.98 7.85
N VAL A 25 -11.50 -7.13 7.21
CA VAL A 25 -10.40 -7.97 6.73
C VAL A 25 -10.28 -7.90 5.22
N LEU A 26 -9.08 -7.59 4.73
CA LEU A 26 -8.70 -7.73 3.34
C LEU A 26 -8.00 -9.08 3.15
N LYS A 27 -8.57 -9.93 2.29
CA LYS A 27 -7.98 -11.17 1.81
C LYS A 27 -7.55 -10.98 0.35
N TRP A 28 -6.34 -11.39 0.02
CA TRP A 28 -5.88 -11.44 -1.37
C TRP A 28 -4.88 -12.54 -1.63
N SER A 29 -4.69 -12.89 -2.90
CA SER A 29 -3.55 -13.69 -3.33
C SER A 29 -2.67 -12.93 -4.30
N TRP A 30 -1.37 -13.16 -4.20
CA TRP A 30 -0.36 -12.60 -5.09
C TRP A 30 0.78 -13.59 -5.32
N LYS A 31 1.55 -13.35 -6.38
CA LYS A 31 2.80 -14.06 -6.65
C LYS A 31 3.78 -13.07 -7.25
N VAL A 32 5.03 -13.14 -6.80
CA VAL A 32 6.15 -12.38 -7.36
C VAL A 32 7.15 -13.38 -7.92
N GLU A 33 7.66 -13.15 -9.13
CA GLU A 33 8.68 -14.04 -9.74
C GLU A 33 10.06 -13.84 -9.11
N HIS A 34 10.40 -12.60 -8.78
CA HIS A 34 11.65 -12.23 -8.13
C HIS A 34 11.52 -10.89 -7.40
N VAL A 35 12.29 -10.71 -6.34
CA VAL A 35 12.35 -9.43 -5.62
C VAL A 35 13.39 -8.49 -6.25
N LEU A 36 13.29 -7.21 -5.91
CA LEU A 36 14.25 -6.20 -6.32
C LEU A 36 15.42 -6.23 -5.34
N GLU A 37 16.63 -6.58 -5.79
CA GLU A 37 17.77 -6.84 -4.90
C GLU A 37 18.16 -5.59 -4.10
N GLN A 38 17.95 -4.41 -4.69
CA GLN A 38 18.26 -3.11 -4.11
C GLN A 38 17.10 -2.45 -3.35
N GLY A 39 15.92 -3.09 -3.28
CA GLY A 39 14.73 -2.52 -2.62
C GLY A 39 14.91 -2.38 -1.10
N ASP A 40 14.69 -1.18 -0.57
CA ASP A 40 14.71 -0.83 0.85
C ASP A 40 13.58 0.19 1.15
N ALA A 41 12.48 -0.30 1.73
CA ALA A 41 11.27 0.47 2.05
C ALA A 41 11.50 1.71 2.91
N THR A 42 12.65 1.78 3.59
CA THR A 42 12.97 2.87 4.52
C THR A 42 13.68 4.03 3.85
N LYS A 43 14.10 3.87 2.60
CA LYS A 43 14.83 4.87 1.81
C LYS A 43 14.05 5.23 0.55
N LYS A 44 14.05 6.52 0.19
CA LYS A 44 13.41 7.00 -1.05
C LYS A 44 13.92 6.27 -2.30
N SER A 45 15.20 5.96 -2.37
CA SER A 45 15.79 5.23 -3.51
C SER A 45 15.49 3.73 -3.53
N GLY A 46 14.82 3.21 -2.50
CA GLY A 46 14.52 1.79 -2.33
C GLY A 46 13.03 1.51 -2.10
N ASP A 47 12.14 2.49 -2.25
CA ASP A 47 10.69 2.33 -2.11
C ASP A 47 10.05 1.59 -3.30
N ASP A 48 10.84 0.76 -3.99
CA ASP A 48 10.35 -0.14 -5.02
C ASP A 48 9.92 -1.45 -4.38
N TYR A 49 8.72 -1.89 -4.74
CA TYR A 49 8.17 -3.17 -4.32
C TYR A 49 7.78 -3.97 -5.54
N PRO A 50 8.18 -5.25 -5.63
CA PRO A 50 7.75 -6.12 -6.71
C PRO A 50 6.22 -6.27 -6.74
N ALA A 51 5.53 -6.12 -5.61
CA ALA A 51 4.08 -6.07 -5.56
C ALA A 51 3.57 -5.18 -4.42
N ARG A 52 2.52 -4.39 -4.67
CA ARG A 52 1.86 -3.59 -3.63
C ARG A 52 0.36 -3.40 -3.84
N ILE A 53 -0.37 -3.30 -2.73
CA ILE A 53 -1.80 -3.00 -2.66
C ILE A 53 -2.02 -1.80 -1.74
N TYR A 54 -2.49 -0.69 -2.31
CA TYR A 54 -2.98 0.45 -1.57
C TYR A 54 -4.44 0.29 -1.19
N VAL A 55 -4.73 0.62 0.05
CA VAL A 55 -6.08 0.86 0.56
C VAL A 55 -6.17 2.33 0.94
N THR A 56 -7.02 3.08 0.24
CA THR A 56 -7.27 4.49 0.51
C THR A 56 -8.55 4.66 1.30
N PHE A 57 -8.62 5.71 2.11
CA PHE A 57 -9.75 5.98 2.98
C PHE A 57 -10.40 7.32 2.64
N ASP A 58 -11.70 7.43 2.88
CA ASP A 58 -12.49 8.66 2.70
C ASP A 58 -12.23 9.62 3.88
N TYR A 59 -10.98 10.05 4.00
CA TYR A 59 -10.52 10.85 5.14
C TYR A 59 -10.88 12.32 4.95
N ASP A 60 -11.57 12.89 5.94
CA ASP A 60 -11.96 14.30 5.94
C ASP A 60 -10.75 15.21 6.25
N PRO A 61 -10.32 16.07 5.29
CA PRO A 61 -9.22 17.02 5.51
C PRO A 61 -9.45 17.99 6.67
N SER A 62 -10.71 18.19 7.10
CA SER A 62 -11.05 19.03 8.25
C SER A 62 -10.50 18.49 9.57
N LYS A 63 -10.26 17.16 9.65
CA LYS A 63 -9.71 16.48 10.83
C LYS A 63 -8.20 16.61 10.98
N LEU A 64 -7.50 17.08 9.94
CA LEU A 64 -6.05 17.30 10.00
C LEU A 64 -5.69 18.31 11.10
N GLY A 65 -4.54 18.07 11.76
CA GLY A 65 -3.94 19.04 12.67
C GLY A 65 -3.50 20.32 11.96
N PHE A 66 -3.18 21.38 12.72
CA PHE A 66 -2.78 22.67 12.15
C PHE A 66 -1.58 22.57 11.19
N PHE A 67 -0.53 21.86 11.60
CA PHE A 67 0.68 21.66 10.78
C PHE A 67 0.40 20.79 9.53
N GLU A 68 -0.40 19.73 9.67
CA GLU A 68 -0.79 18.89 8.54
C GLU A 68 -1.64 19.66 7.52
N LYS A 69 -2.55 20.53 7.97
CA LYS A 69 -3.34 21.42 7.09
C LYS A 69 -2.46 22.37 6.30
N ILE A 70 -1.39 22.89 6.91
CA ILE A 70 -0.41 23.74 6.21
C ILE A 70 0.30 22.92 5.14
N LYS A 71 0.85 21.76 5.48
CA LYS A 71 1.51 20.84 4.54
C LYS A 71 0.59 20.46 3.36
N TYR A 72 -0.67 20.11 3.66
CA TYR A 72 -1.68 19.76 2.66
C TYR A 72 -1.97 20.89 1.68
N ARG A 73 -2.18 22.12 2.17
CA ARG A 73 -2.41 23.28 1.29
C ARG A 73 -1.20 23.56 0.39
N SER A 74 0.01 23.50 0.95
CA SER A 74 1.24 23.71 0.17
C SER A 74 1.40 22.70 -0.97
N LEU A 75 1.15 21.41 -0.70
CA LEU A 75 1.21 20.36 -1.73
C LEU A 75 0.20 20.61 -2.86
N ARG A 76 -1.03 20.97 -2.52
CA ARG A 76 -2.07 21.30 -3.52
C ARG A 76 -1.69 22.50 -4.38
N THR A 77 -1.11 23.55 -3.80
CA THR A 77 -0.61 24.71 -4.57
C THR A 77 0.51 24.32 -5.55
N MET A 78 1.27 23.26 -5.25
CA MET A 78 2.30 22.71 -6.12
C MET A 78 1.76 21.72 -7.17
N GLY A 79 0.44 21.56 -7.28
CA GLY A 79 -0.22 20.69 -8.26
C GLY A 79 -0.43 19.24 -7.79
N TYR A 80 -0.19 18.93 -6.52
CA TYR A 80 -0.44 17.60 -5.94
C TYR A 80 -1.86 17.52 -5.37
N ASP A 81 -2.88 17.51 -6.25
CA ASP A 81 -4.29 17.56 -5.85
C ASP A 81 -4.88 16.24 -5.33
N ASP A 82 -4.28 15.09 -5.65
CA ASP A 82 -4.84 13.75 -5.40
C ASP A 82 -4.06 12.92 -4.35
N VAL A 83 -3.30 13.58 -3.46
CA VAL A 83 -2.52 12.86 -2.43
C VAL A 83 -3.47 12.29 -1.37
N PRO A 84 -3.50 10.96 -1.15
CA PRO A 84 -4.32 10.38 -0.10
C PRO A 84 -3.81 10.84 1.28
N LEU A 85 -4.69 11.39 2.10
CA LEU A 85 -4.37 11.90 3.44
C LEU A 85 -4.09 10.78 4.46
N ARG A 86 -4.71 9.62 4.24
CA ARG A 86 -4.49 8.39 5.00
C ARG A 86 -4.61 7.22 4.02
N ALA A 87 -3.56 6.42 3.92
CA ALA A 87 -3.59 5.17 3.16
C ALA A 87 -2.70 4.11 3.79
N LEU A 88 -3.12 2.85 3.67
CA LEU A 88 -2.27 1.70 3.97
C LEU A 88 -1.72 1.13 2.67
N ASN A 89 -0.44 0.79 2.67
CA ASN A 89 0.24 0.19 1.53
C ASN A 89 0.78 -1.18 1.93
N TYR A 90 0.08 -2.25 1.52
CA TYR A 90 0.53 -3.63 1.75
C TYR A 90 1.52 -4.04 0.69
N VAL A 91 2.72 -4.44 1.10
CA VAL A 91 3.82 -4.67 0.17
C VAL A 91 4.42 -6.06 0.32
N TRP A 92 4.88 -6.61 -0.80
CA TRP A 92 5.93 -7.62 -0.80
C TRP A 92 7.26 -6.87 -0.75
N ALA A 93 7.90 -6.82 0.41
CA ALA A 93 9.16 -6.10 0.59
C ALA A 93 10.35 -6.89 0.04
N SER A 94 11.43 -6.19 -0.31
CA SER A 94 12.69 -6.87 -0.65
C SER A 94 13.51 -7.20 0.61
N GLN A 95 13.71 -6.21 1.49
CA GLN A 95 14.59 -6.36 2.66
C GLN A 95 13.89 -6.05 4.00
N THR A 96 12.76 -5.35 3.98
CA THR A 96 12.07 -4.92 5.21
C THR A 96 11.36 -6.10 5.86
N PRO A 97 11.59 -6.39 7.16
CA PRO A 97 10.93 -7.50 7.84
C PRO A 97 9.40 -7.38 7.84
N VAL A 98 8.72 -8.51 7.70
CA VAL A 98 7.26 -8.62 7.79
C VAL A 98 6.76 -8.10 9.15
N GLY A 99 5.63 -7.40 9.14
CA GLY A 99 4.90 -7.01 10.35
C GLY A 99 5.32 -5.67 10.98
N LYS A 100 6.41 -5.03 10.50
CA LYS A 100 6.77 -3.67 10.94
C LYS A 100 6.11 -2.61 10.05
N ILE A 101 5.08 -1.94 10.56
CA ILE A 101 4.47 -0.80 9.87
C ILE A 101 5.46 0.37 9.91
N VAL A 102 5.79 0.92 8.73
CA VAL A 102 6.72 2.04 8.58
C VAL A 102 6.07 3.15 7.76
N PRO A 103 6.36 4.43 8.04
CA PRO A 103 5.90 5.51 7.17
C PRO A 103 6.54 5.39 5.80
N ASN A 104 5.79 5.74 4.76
CA ASN A 104 6.35 5.87 3.42
C ASN A 104 7.40 6.99 3.42
N PRO A 105 8.54 6.82 2.72
CA PRO A 105 9.65 7.78 2.77
C PRO A 105 9.32 9.16 2.16
N TYR A 106 8.23 9.27 1.39
CA TYR A 106 7.73 10.53 0.84
C TYR A 106 6.69 11.21 1.75
N THR A 107 5.95 10.46 2.56
CA THR A 107 4.94 11.01 3.46
C THR A 107 4.53 10.05 4.58
N ASP A 108 4.26 10.60 5.76
CA ASP A 108 3.65 9.92 6.91
C ASP A 108 2.13 9.71 6.77
N TRP A 109 1.52 10.23 5.70
CA TRP A 109 0.12 9.98 5.36
C TRP A 109 -0.14 8.61 4.74
N VAL A 110 0.93 7.94 4.30
CA VAL A 110 0.89 6.59 3.75
C VAL A 110 1.75 5.72 4.64
N MET A 111 1.17 4.64 5.14
CA MET A 111 1.85 3.71 6.03
C MET A 111 2.03 2.38 5.32
N THR A 112 3.29 1.98 5.15
CA THR A 112 3.68 0.73 4.50
C THR A 112 3.63 -0.41 5.51
N VAL A 113 2.98 -1.50 5.11
CA VAL A 113 2.80 -2.72 5.87
C VAL A 113 3.44 -3.88 5.07
N PRO A 114 4.66 -4.30 5.42
CA PRO A 114 5.29 -5.47 4.80
C PRO A 114 4.53 -6.74 5.18
N VAL A 115 3.98 -7.42 4.19
CA VAL A 115 3.18 -8.65 4.35
C VAL A 115 3.98 -9.90 3.97
N GLU A 116 4.82 -9.78 2.95
CA GLU A 116 5.85 -10.76 2.59
C GLU A 116 7.18 -10.02 2.45
N SER A 117 8.30 -10.73 2.55
CA SER A 117 9.64 -10.12 2.43
C SER A 117 10.66 -11.08 1.85
N GLY A 118 11.53 -10.56 0.97
CA GLY A 118 12.58 -11.33 0.30
C GLY A 118 12.02 -12.36 -0.69
N CYS A 119 12.92 -13.21 -1.20
CA CYS A 119 12.60 -14.12 -2.30
C CYS A 119 12.36 -15.57 -1.88
N ALA A 120 12.21 -15.84 -0.58
CA ALA A 120 11.99 -17.20 -0.07
C ALA A 120 10.73 -17.87 -0.65
N HIS A 121 9.73 -17.07 -1.02
CA HIS A 121 8.46 -17.51 -1.61
C HIS A 121 8.26 -17.00 -3.05
N CYS A 122 9.34 -16.59 -3.73
CA CYS A 122 9.26 -16.22 -5.14
C CYS A 122 8.81 -17.39 -6.01
N GLY A 123 7.99 -17.11 -7.02
CA GLY A 123 7.39 -18.13 -7.89
C GLY A 123 6.22 -18.89 -7.27
N GLU A 124 5.90 -18.66 -5.99
CA GLU A 124 4.79 -19.29 -5.28
C GLU A 124 3.60 -18.33 -5.14
N TRP A 125 2.39 -18.86 -5.29
CA TRP A 125 1.18 -18.12 -4.91
C TRP A 125 1.06 -18.05 -3.40
N ARG A 126 0.91 -16.83 -2.88
CA ARG A 126 0.75 -16.55 -1.46
C ARG A 126 -0.60 -15.89 -1.23
N THR A 127 -1.31 -16.35 -0.21
CA THR A 127 -2.55 -15.74 0.25
C THR A 127 -2.27 -14.95 1.51
N ALA A 128 -2.59 -13.67 1.47
CA ALA A 128 -2.48 -12.77 2.60
C ALA A 128 -3.88 -12.44 3.16
N ARG A 129 -3.93 -12.28 4.48
CA ARG A 129 -5.11 -11.84 5.23
C ARG A 129 -4.67 -10.77 6.22
N ARG A 130 -5.20 -9.55 6.10
CA ARG A 130 -4.90 -8.43 7.01
C ARG A 130 -6.17 -7.78 7.51
N ASN A 131 -6.22 -7.49 8.81
CA ASN A 131 -7.30 -6.69 9.39
C ASN A 131 -6.97 -5.20 9.15
N VAL A 132 -7.56 -4.64 8.09
CA VAL A 132 -7.36 -3.26 7.63
C VAL A 132 -7.71 -2.26 8.72
N ARG A 133 -8.76 -2.53 9.50
CA ARG A 133 -9.17 -1.67 10.61
C ARG A 133 -8.12 -1.63 11.71
N ALA A 134 -7.59 -2.79 12.10
CA ALA A 134 -6.54 -2.89 13.12
C ALA A 134 -5.24 -2.25 12.63
N ASP A 135 -4.84 -2.51 11.38
CA ASP A 135 -3.64 -1.93 10.77
C ASP A 135 -3.75 -0.40 10.68
N TYR A 136 -4.93 0.14 10.35
CA TYR A 136 -5.17 1.58 10.33
C TYR A 136 -5.01 2.21 11.72
N ARG A 137 -5.60 1.59 12.75
CA ARG A 137 -5.45 2.07 14.13
C ARG A 137 -3.99 2.05 14.59
N ALA A 138 -3.26 1.00 14.27
CA ALA A 138 -1.84 0.90 14.60
C ALA A 138 -0.99 1.95 13.86
N ALA A 139 -1.38 2.26 12.62
CA ALA A 139 -0.69 3.21 11.76
C ALA A 139 -0.96 4.68 12.13
N PHE A 140 -2.21 5.03 12.46
CA PHE A 140 -2.65 6.42 12.57
C PHE A 140 -3.22 6.81 13.95
N GLY A 141 -3.45 5.84 14.83
CA GLY A 141 -3.95 6.10 16.19
C GLY A 141 -5.43 6.50 16.28
N GLU A 142 -6.20 6.33 15.20
CA GLU A 142 -7.62 6.71 15.13
C GLU A 142 -8.48 5.63 14.43
N GLU A 143 -9.81 5.77 14.47
CA GLU A 143 -10.72 4.88 13.72
C GLU A 143 -10.66 5.19 12.21
N PRO A 144 -10.58 4.16 11.34
CA PRO A 144 -10.64 4.38 9.92
C PRO A 144 -12.02 4.91 9.49
N PRO A 145 -12.07 5.91 8.61
CA PRO A 145 -13.27 6.14 7.81
C PRO A 145 -13.47 5.00 6.81
N PRO A 146 -14.58 4.99 6.05
CA PRO A 146 -14.77 4.02 4.98
C PRO A 146 -13.60 3.98 4.00
N VAL A 147 -13.25 2.77 3.55
CA VAL A 147 -12.32 2.59 2.43
C VAL A 147 -12.95 3.23 1.20
N SER A 148 -12.20 4.09 0.51
CA SER A 148 -12.64 4.77 -0.71
C SER A 148 -12.19 4.04 -1.98
N GLY A 149 -11.12 3.24 -1.89
CA GLY A 149 -10.64 2.45 -3.00
C GLY A 149 -9.51 1.49 -2.65
N VAL A 150 -9.30 0.57 -3.57
CA VAL A 150 -8.12 -0.31 -3.60
C VAL A 150 -7.39 -0.07 -4.91
N ALA A 151 -6.08 0.14 -4.83
CA ALA A 151 -5.22 0.22 -5.99
C ALA A 151 -4.12 -0.84 -5.89
N ILE A 152 -3.95 -1.60 -6.95
CA ILE A 152 -2.83 -2.54 -7.07
C ILE A 152 -1.76 -1.86 -7.90
N LEU A 153 -0.50 -1.95 -7.49
CA LEU A 153 0.61 -1.40 -8.27
C LEU A 153 1.78 -2.39 -8.29
N THR A 154 2.46 -2.43 -9.42
CA THR A 154 3.78 -3.06 -9.56
C THR A 154 4.74 -1.93 -9.92
N ASP A 155 5.71 -1.64 -9.05
CA ASP A 155 6.59 -0.48 -9.17
C ASP A 155 8.03 -0.91 -9.41
N THR A 156 8.67 -0.34 -10.43
CA THR A 156 10.00 -0.75 -10.89
C THR A 156 10.81 0.44 -11.42
N ASP A 157 10.50 1.67 -11.01
CA ASP A 157 11.07 2.87 -11.63
C ASP A 157 12.36 3.38 -10.96
N ASN A 158 12.61 3.08 -9.67
CA ASN A 158 13.75 3.66 -8.96
C ASN A 158 15.03 2.80 -8.99
N THR A 159 14.91 1.48 -9.14
CA THR A 159 16.05 0.53 -9.12
C THR A 159 16.59 0.17 -10.51
N GLY A 160 15.83 0.45 -11.58
CA GLY A 160 16.17 0.03 -12.95
C GLY A 160 16.05 -1.49 -13.19
N GLU A 161 15.62 -2.23 -12.17
CA GLU A 161 15.29 -3.65 -12.23
C GLU A 161 13.84 -3.81 -12.72
N THR A 162 13.51 -4.94 -13.34
CA THR A 162 12.11 -5.26 -13.73
C THR A 162 11.51 -6.14 -12.66
N ALA A 163 10.24 -6.02 -12.30
CA ALA A 163 9.53 -7.01 -11.49
C ALA A 163 8.29 -7.52 -12.23
N THR A 164 7.97 -8.79 -12.03
CA THR A 164 6.72 -9.38 -12.52
C THR A 164 5.90 -9.87 -11.34
N ALA A 165 4.67 -9.36 -11.24
CA ALA A 165 3.74 -9.75 -10.20
C ALA A 165 2.40 -10.20 -10.79
N TYR A 166 1.78 -11.13 -10.09
CA TYR A 166 0.47 -11.65 -10.40
C TYR A 166 -0.43 -11.40 -9.21
N TYR A 167 -1.65 -10.96 -9.49
CA TYR A 167 -2.65 -10.72 -8.47
C TYR A 167 -3.85 -11.61 -8.74
N GLY A 168 -4.27 -12.34 -7.71
CA GLY A 168 -5.50 -13.11 -7.71
C GLY A 168 -6.65 -12.30 -7.14
N ASP A 169 -7.61 -12.99 -6.54
CA ASP A 169 -8.80 -12.37 -5.99
C ASP A 169 -8.44 -11.46 -4.83
N ILE A 170 -9.09 -10.29 -4.77
CA ILE A 170 -8.96 -9.31 -3.69
C ILE A 170 -10.36 -9.03 -3.16
N GLN A 171 -10.57 -9.30 -1.88
CA GLN A 171 -11.89 -9.28 -1.27
C GLN A 171 -11.81 -8.72 0.15
N PHE A 172 -12.75 -7.84 0.48
CA PHE A 172 -13.04 -7.50 1.85
C PHE A 172 -14.06 -8.50 2.40
N VAL A 173 -13.81 -9.00 3.59
CA VAL A 173 -14.62 -10.00 4.28
C VAL A 173 -14.85 -9.62 5.73
N GLU A 174 -15.88 -10.21 6.34
CA GLU A 174 -16.14 -10.12 7.78
C GLU A 174 -15.00 -10.79 8.57
N ASP A 175 -14.88 -10.45 9.86
CA ASP A 175 -13.98 -11.16 10.76
C ASP A 175 -14.69 -12.43 11.26
N GLU A 176 -14.25 -13.59 10.76
CA GLU A 176 -14.70 -14.92 11.19
C GLU A 176 -14.10 -15.31 12.56
#